data_AF-A0AAN9ID11-F1
#
_entry.id   AF-A0AAN9ID11-F1
#
_cell.length_a   1.000
_cell.length_b   1.000
_cell.length_c   1.000
_cell.angle_alpha   90.00
_cell.angle_beta   90.00
_cell.angle_gamma   90.00
#
_symmetry.space_group_name_H-M   'P 1'
#
loop_
_entity.id
_entity.type
_entity.pdbx_description
1 polymer ?
#
loop_
_entity_poly.entity_id
_entity_poly.type
_entity_poly.pdbx_seq_one_letter_code
_entity_poly.pdbx_strand_id
1 'polypeptide(L)'
;MQDFPKPKLSFIAKLLTTGLVSYEGEKWAKHRKIVNPAFHLEKLKDMLPAIFECSNDMIRKWEGMLSSDGTLEIDVWPFLQNLSCDAISRTAFQSIYEEGAQIFELLKKQANIVLATFHRHST
;
A
#
# COMPACT_ATOMS: atom_id res chain seq x y z
N MET A 1 28.60 2.17 -1.26
CA MET A 1 27.12 2.13 -1.33
C MET A 1 26.67 3.58 -1.39
N GLN A 2 25.96 4.01 -2.44
CA GLN A 2 25.41 5.37 -2.46
C GLN A 2 24.41 5.51 -1.31
N ASP A 3 24.74 6.36 -0.34
CA ASP A 3 23.82 6.71 0.74
C ASP A 3 22.66 7.51 0.15
N PHE A 4 21.53 6.83 -0.09
CA PHE A 4 20.30 7.47 -0.49
C PHE A 4 19.66 8.07 0.77
N PRO A 5 19.69 9.40 0.98
CA PRO A 5 19.20 9.99 2.21
C PRO A 5 17.71 9.71 2.37
N LYS A 6 17.29 9.35 3.58
CA LYS A 6 15.89 9.05 3.87
C LYS A 6 15.04 10.33 3.73
N PRO A 7 13.89 10.28 3.04
CA PRO A 7 12.94 11.39 3.02
C PRO A 7 12.47 11.74 4.45
N LYS A 8 12.40 13.04 4.78
CA LYS A 8 11.86 13.49 6.06
C LYS A 8 10.35 13.23 6.10
N LEU A 9 9.90 12.43 7.06
CA LEU A 9 8.48 12.21 7.27
C LEU A 9 7.82 13.32 8.08
N SER A 10 6.55 13.60 7.73
CA SER A 10 5.67 14.46 8.50
C SER A 10 5.38 13.87 9.89
N PHE A 11 5.02 14.72 10.84
CA PHE A 11 4.64 14.31 12.19
C PHE A 11 3.43 13.36 12.18
N ILE A 12 2.45 13.63 11.31
CA ILE A 12 1.28 12.77 11.10
C ILE A 12 1.70 11.36 10.66
N ALA A 13 2.62 11.25 9.71
CA ALA A 13 3.06 9.95 9.23
C ALA A 13 3.88 9.15 10.28
N LYS A 14 4.58 9.84 11.19
CA LYS A 14 5.23 9.22 12.36
C LYS A 14 4.24 8.73 13.40
N LEU A 15 3.07 9.36 13.53
CA LEU A 15 2.01 8.90 14.43
C LEU A 15 1.26 7.70 13.86
N LEU A 16 1.11 7.65 12.54
CA LEU A 16 0.41 6.58 11.83
C LEU A 16 1.20 5.27 11.76
N THR A 17 2.53 5.35 11.73
CA THR A 17 3.37 4.19 11.45
C THR A 17 4.61 4.16 12.32
N THR A 18 4.95 2.98 12.80
CA THR A 18 6.23 2.70 13.47
C THR A 18 7.08 1.78 12.60
N GLY A 19 8.37 1.63 12.92
CA GLY A 19 9.25 0.70 12.22
C GLY A 19 10.17 1.38 11.21
N LEU A 20 10.46 0.71 10.08
CA LEU A 20 11.46 1.18 9.12
C LEU A 20 11.16 2.60 8.62
N VAL A 21 9.88 2.92 8.43
CA VAL A 21 9.43 4.26 8.01
C VAL A 21 9.72 5.30 9.09
N SER A 22 9.71 4.98 10.38
CA SER A 22 9.96 5.94 11.47
C SER A 22 11.42 6.00 11.95
N TYR A 23 12.24 4.98 11.66
CA TYR A 23 13.65 4.92 12.10
C TYR A 23 14.55 5.91 11.37
N GLU A 24 15.59 6.39 12.03
CA GLU A 24 16.59 7.32 11.46
C GLU A 24 18.01 6.76 11.64
N GLY A 25 18.98 7.34 10.93
CA GLY A 25 20.41 7.05 11.08
C GLY A 25 20.76 5.56 10.91
N GLU A 26 21.66 5.05 11.75
CA GLU A 26 22.11 3.65 11.69
C GLU A 26 20.98 2.64 11.85
N LYS A 27 19.98 2.93 12.68
CA LYS A 27 18.85 2.03 12.89
C LYS A 27 18.07 1.83 11.61
N TRP A 28 17.82 2.92 10.87
CA TRP A 28 17.20 2.87 9.55
C TRP A 28 18.07 2.11 8.55
N ALA A 29 19.37 2.44 8.47
CA ALA A 29 20.29 1.82 7.52
C ALA A 29 20.35 0.29 7.72
N LYS A 30 20.45 -0.16 8.97
CA LYS A 30 20.44 -1.59 9.34
C LYS A 30 19.15 -2.29 8.90
N HIS A 31 17.99 -1.72 9.22
CA HIS A 31 16.71 -2.35 8.88
C HIS A 31 16.47 -2.33 7.36
N ARG A 32 16.78 -1.23 6.67
CA ARG A 32 16.67 -1.16 5.20
C ARG A 32 17.53 -2.24 4.53
N LYS A 33 18.75 -2.46 5.02
CA LYS A 33 19.63 -3.52 4.51
C LYS A 33 19.03 -4.92 4.67
N ILE A 34 18.27 -5.17 5.75
CA ILE A 34 17.60 -6.46 5.99
C ILE A 34 16.44 -6.67 5.01
N VAL A 35 15.63 -5.65 4.73
CA VAL A 35 14.43 -5.79 3.89
C VAL A 35 14.74 -5.68 2.39
N ASN A 36 15.78 -4.93 1.99
CA ASN A 36 16.14 -4.69 0.59
C ASN A 36 16.18 -5.96 -0.31
N PRO A 37 16.69 -7.12 0.13
CA PRO A 37 16.71 -8.33 -0.70
C PRO A 37 15.33 -8.78 -1.20
N ALA A 38 14.27 -8.52 -0.44
CA ALA A 38 12.89 -8.83 -0.86
C ALA A 38 12.42 -7.97 -2.05
N PHE A 39 13.11 -6.86 -2.33
CA PHE A 39 12.82 -5.94 -3.43
C PHE A 39 13.87 -6.00 -4.54
N HIS A 40 14.72 -7.02 -4.57
CA HIS A 40 15.58 -7.28 -5.71
C HIS A 40 14.77 -7.69 -6.94
N LEU A 41 15.28 -7.40 -8.14
CA LEU A 41 14.55 -7.61 -9.40
C LEU A 41 14.00 -9.04 -9.57
N GLU A 42 14.75 -10.06 -9.16
CA GLU A 42 14.31 -11.45 -9.21
C GLU A 42 13.06 -11.68 -8.35
N LYS A 43 13.05 -11.13 -7.13
CA LYS A 43 11.89 -11.21 -6.22
C LYS A 43 10.71 -10.38 -6.71
N LEU A 44 10.97 -9.24 -7.33
CA LEU A 44 9.91 -8.44 -7.96
C LEU A 44 9.26 -9.19 -9.13
N LYS A 45 10.03 -9.94 -9.93
CA LYS A 45 9.48 -10.77 -11.01
C LYS A 45 8.54 -11.84 -10.48
N ASP A 46 8.86 -12.45 -9.33
CA ASP A 46 7.99 -13.44 -8.68
C ASP A 46 6.65 -12.82 -8.22
N MET A 47 6.61 -11.51 -7.96
CA MET A 47 5.40 -10.78 -7.54
C MET A 47 4.51 -10.37 -8.73
N LEU A 48 5.07 -10.24 -9.94
CA LEU A 48 4.35 -9.72 -11.11
C LEU A 48 3.07 -10.50 -11.46
N PRO A 49 3.02 -11.84 -11.42
CA PRO A 49 1.79 -12.58 -11.73
C PRO A 49 0.63 -12.20 -10.79
N ALA A 50 0.90 -12.04 -9.49
CA ALA A 50 -0.12 -11.66 -8.53
C ALA A 50 -0.61 -10.22 -8.77
N ILE A 51 0.29 -9.28 -9.07
CA ILE A 51 -0.06 -7.88 -9.38
C ILE A 51 -0.89 -7.81 -10.67
N PHE A 52 -0.52 -8.60 -11.68
CA PHE A 52 -1.25 -8.69 -12.94
C PHE A 52 -2.67 -9.22 -12.74
N GLU A 53 -2.83 -10.29 -11.96
CA GLU A 53 -4.16 -10.81 -11.63
C GLU A 53 -5.01 -9.80 -10.85
N CYS A 54 -4.45 -9.08 -9.86
CA CYS A 54 -5.19 -8.02 -9.16
C CYS A 54 -5.67 -6.91 -10.12
N SER A 55 -4.84 -6.56 -11.11
CA SER A 55 -5.17 -5.57 -12.12
C SER A 55 -6.30 -6.05 -13.04
N ASN A 56 -6.23 -7.31 -13.48
CA ASN A 56 -7.29 -7.93 -14.28
C ASN A 56 -8.60 -8.04 -13.51
N ASP A 57 -8.56 -8.41 -12.24
CA ASP A 57 -9.76 -8.49 -11.38
C ASP A 57 -10.45 -7.11 -11.26
N MET A 58 -9.67 -6.03 -11.18
CA MET A 58 -10.21 -4.66 -11.19
C MET A 58 -10.83 -4.30 -12.54
N ILE A 59 -10.15 -4.59 -13.65
CA ILE A 59 -10.64 -4.30 -15.01
C ILE A 59 -11.93 -5.09 -15.30
N ARG A 60 -11.98 -6.38 -14.97
CA ARG A 60 -13.19 -7.21 -15.11
C ARG A 60 -14.38 -6.64 -14.35
N LYS A 61 -14.16 -6.07 -13.16
CA LYS A 61 -15.21 -5.38 -12.41
C LYS A 61 -15.71 -4.15 -13.16
N TRP A 62 -14.81 -3.35 -13.73
CA TRP A 62 -15.20 -2.19 -14.54
C TRP A 62 -15.96 -2.60 -15.80
N GLU A 63 -15.51 -3.64 -16.50
CA GLU A 63 -16.22 -4.20 -17.67
C GLU A 63 -17.65 -4.63 -17.30
N GLY A 64 -17.83 -5.25 -16.13
CA GLY A 64 -19.15 -5.63 -15.61
C GLY A 64 -20.05 -4.45 -15.20
N MET A 65 -19.50 -3.23 -15.09
CA MET A 65 -20.23 -2.01 -14.74
C MET A 65 -20.60 -1.15 -15.96
N LEU A 66 -20.13 -1.53 -17.16
CA LEU A 66 -20.40 -0.78 -18.40
C LEU A 66 -21.91 -0.60 -18.63
N SER A 67 -22.29 0.60 -19.05
CA SER A 67 -23.65 0.91 -19.49
C SER A 67 -23.94 0.22 -20.83
N SER A 68 -25.20 0.17 -21.24
CA SER A 68 -25.62 -0.45 -22.51
C SER A 68 -24.98 0.17 -23.75
N ASP A 69 -24.50 1.42 -23.66
CA ASP A 69 -23.78 2.13 -24.71
C ASP A 69 -22.25 1.90 -24.67
N GLY A 70 -21.77 1.07 -23.75
CA GLY A 70 -20.35 0.75 -23.58
C GLY A 70 -19.56 1.82 -22.83
N THR A 71 -20.21 2.75 -22.14
CA THR A 71 -19.54 3.80 -21.37
C THR A 71 -19.63 3.58 -19.85
N LEU A 72 -18.66 4.11 -19.12
CA LEU A 72 -18.60 4.04 -17.67
C LEU A 72 -17.95 5.30 -17.10
N GLU A 73 -18.69 6.02 -16.25
CA GLU A 73 -18.15 7.08 -15.39
C GLU A 73 -18.15 6.58 -13.95
N ILE A 74 -16.97 6.48 -13.34
CA ILE A 74 -16.79 5.97 -11.98
C ILE A 74 -15.71 6.76 -11.23
N ASP A 75 -15.86 6.83 -9.90
CA ASP A 75 -14.75 7.17 -9.02
C ASP A 75 -13.78 5.98 -8.94
N VAL A 76 -12.59 6.15 -9.52
CA VAL A 76 -11.54 5.11 -9.55
C VAL A 76 -10.79 4.99 -8.21
N TRP A 77 -10.90 5.97 -7.32
CA TRP A 77 -10.10 6.03 -6.10
C TRP A 77 -10.27 4.79 -5.19
N PRO A 78 -11.49 4.31 -4.90
CA PRO A 78 -11.67 3.09 -4.11
C PRO A 78 -11.07 1.85 -4.79
N PHE A 79 -11.10 1.79 -6.13
CA PHE A 79 -10.54 0.68 -6.89
C PHE A 79 -9.02 0.66 -6.83
N LEU A 80 -8.37 1.82 -6.94
CA LEU A 80 -6.91 1.93 -6.79
C LEU A 80 -6.42 1.59 -5.38
N GLN A 81 -7.19 1.99 -4.36
CA GLN A 81 -6.93 1.59 -2.97
C GLN A 81 -7.01 0.07 -2.82
N ASN A 82 -8.07 -0.55 -3.34
CA ASN A 82 -8.28 -1.99 -3.27
C ASN A 82 -7.21 -2.76 -4.08
N LEU A 83 -6.87 -2.29 -5.29
CA LEU A 83 -5.81 -2.86 -6.11
C LEU A 83 -4.47 -2.89 -5.36
N SER A 84 -4.13 -1.79 -4.69
CA SER A 84 -2.88 -1.71 -3.92
C SER A 84 -2.90 -2.66 -2.71
N CYS A 85 -4.04 -2.73 -2.01
CA CYS A 85 -4.26 -3.66 -0.91
C CYS A 85 -4.11 -5.11 -1.38
N ASP A 86 -4.84 -5.52 -2.41
CA ASP A 86 -4.83 -6.88 -2.95
C ASP A 86 -3.43 -7.27 -3.45
N ALA A 87 -2.75 -6.38 -4.16
CA ALA A 87 -1.40 -6.61 -4.65
C ALA A 87 -0.41 -6.85 -3.50
N ILE A 88 -0.43 -6.01 -2.46
CA ILE A 88 0.45 -6.18 -1.30
C ILE A 88 0.07 -7.43 -0.52
N SER A 89 -1.22 -7.67 -0.30
CA SER A 89 -1.72 -8.85 0.42
C SER A 89 -1.29 -10.14 -0.26
N ARG A 90 -1.53 -10.29 -1.56
CA ARG A 90 -1.17 -11.50 -2.33
C ARG A 90 0.35 -11.69 -2.44
N THR A 91 1.12 -10.62 -2.54
CA THR A 91 2.59 -10.71 -2.73
C THR A 91 3.37 -10.86 -1.43
N ALA A 92 2.93 -10.23 -0.34
CA ALA A 92 3.63 -10.22 0.95
C ALA A 92 3.15 -11.33 1.90
N PHE A 93 1.87 -11.71 1.84
CA PHE A 93 1.26 -12.68 2.77
C PHE A 93 0.86 -14.01 2.10
N GLN A 94 0.97 -14.12 0.77
CA GLN A 94 0.73 -15.34 0.00
C GLN A 94 -0.61 -16.04 0.35
N SER A 95 -0.58 -17.20 1.01
CA SER A 95 -1.77 -18.01 1.34
C SER A 95 -2.60 -17.46 2.52
N ILE A 96 -2.19 -16.31 3.08
CA ILE A 96 -2.79 -15.64 4.24
C ILE A 96 -3.21 -14.21 3.82
N TYR A 97 -3.60 -14.04 2.55
CA TYR A 97 -3.83 -12.71 1.98
C TYR A 97 -5.14 -12.10 2.49
N GLU A 98 -6.12 -12.93 2.91
CA GLU A 98 -7.35 -12.47 3.55
C GLU A 98 -7.08 -11.74 4.86
N GLU A 99 -6.19 -12.25 5.71
CA GLU A 99 -5.75 -11.55 6.92
C GLU A 99 -4.93 -10.30 6.59
N GLY A 100 -4.14 -10.34 5.51
CA GLY A 100 -3.46 -9.16 4.97
C GLY A 100 -4.43 -8.03 4.60
N ALA A 101 -5.55 -8.37 3.96
CA ALA A 101 -6.60 -7.41 3.62
C ALA A 101 -7.26 -6.80 4.88
N GLN A 102 -7.46 -7.60 5.94
CA GLN A 102 -7.98 -7.10 7.21
C GLN A 102 -7.03 -6.08 7.86
N ILE A 103 -5.71 -6.30 7.78
CA ILE A 103 -4.71 -5.34 8.27
C ILE A 103 -4.84 -4.01 7.52
N PHE A 104 -5.01 -4.04 6.20
CA PHE A 104 -5.19 -2.82 5.42
C PHE A 104 -6.44 -2.02 5.81
N GLU A 105 -7.56 -2.70 6.05
CA GLU A 105 -8.79 -2.05 6.51
C GLU A 105 -8.60 -1.38 7.88
N LEU A 106 -7.87 -2.02 8.79
CA LEU A 106 -7.53 -1.44 10.09
C LEU A 106 -6.60 -0.22 9.93
N LEU A 107 -5.59 -0.30 9.06
CA LEU A 107 -4.68 0.82 8.77
C LEU A 107 -5.43 2.01 8.14
N LYS A 108 -6.40 1.75 7.25
CA LYS A 108 -7.26 2.80 6.66
C LYS A 108 -8.12 3.49 7.73
N LYS A 109 -8.71 2.72 8.65
CA LYS A 109 -9.45 3.28 9.80
C LYS A 109 -8.54 4.13 10.70
N GLN A 110 -7.35 3.63 11.03
CA GLN A 110 -6.37 4.38 11.81
C GLN A 110 -5.97 5.69 11.12
N ALA A 111 -5.71 5.66 9.80
CA ALA A 111 -5.40 6.84 8.99
C ALA A 111 -6.50 7.90 9.08
N ASN A 112 -7.75 7.50 8.88
CA ASN A 112 -8.89 8.41 8.95
C ASN A 112 -9.05 9.05 10.33
N ILE A 113 -8.90 8.28 11.41
CA ILE A 113 -9.02 8.79 12.78
C ILE A 113 -7.93 9.83 13.07
N VAL A 114 -6.68 9.53 12.73
CA VAL A 114 -5.57 10.46 12.96
C VAL A 114 -5.76 11.74 12.15
N LEU A 115 -6.11 11.65 10.87
CA LEU A 115 -6.34 12.82 10.02
C LEU A 115 -7.47 13.70 10.56
N ALA A 116 -8.61 13.10 10.93
CA ALA A 116 -9.75 13.82 11.51
C ALA A 116 -9.37 14.53 12.82
N THR A 117 -8.58 13.87 13.67
CA THR A 117 -8.11 14.43 14.94
C THR A 117 -7.19 15.64 14.70
N PHE A 118 -6.27 15.55 13.72
CA PHE A 118 -5.39 16.67 13.37
C PHE A 118 -6.18 17.87 12.82
N HIS A 119 -7.14 17.63 11.93
CA HIS A 119 -7.97 18.71 11.40
C HIS A 119 -8.74 19.43 12.51
N ARG A 120 -9.28 18.69 13.49
CA ARG A 120 -10.05 19.25 14.61
C ARG A 120 -9.24 20.09 15.60
N HIS A 121 -7.93 19.83 15.73
CA HIS A 121 -7.04 20.58 16.64
C HIS A 121 -6.19 21.66 15.95
N SER A 122 -6.26 21.74 14.61
CA SER A 122 -5.57 22.76 13.80
C SER A 122 -6.50 23.92 13.38
N THR A 123 -7.75 23.92 13.85
CA THR A 123 -8.76 24.99 13.74
C THR A 123 -9.13 25.45 15.14
#